data_AF-A0A524QCK8-F1
#
_entry.id   AF-A0A524QCK8-F1
#
_cell.length_a   1.000
_cell.length_b   1.000
_cell.length_c   1.000
_cell.angle_alpha   90.00
_cell.angle_beta   90.00
_cell.angle_gamma   90.00
#
_symmetry.space_group_name_H-M   'P 1'
#
loop_
_entity.id
_entity.type
_entity.pdbx_description
1 polymer ?
#
loop_
_entity_poly.entity_id
_entity_poly.type
_entity_poly.pdbx_seq_one_letter_code
_entity_poly.pdbx_strand_id
1 'polypeptide(L)'
;MKRNLSFKLNSAVLLFLGLIPLTGFAQVKQPVLSGSERVKMFSAHDLMRQESPYKDMHWQYVGPTNISGRCTDVEAVSPRGGQYLIWVGSATGGVWKSTNEGTTFIPVFDGMPTGSIGDIAIDPRNNDVVWVGTGEANIFRSSNAGCGLYRTTDGGKTWDLMGLENTHTIGRIRIHPDNSEIVYVA
;
A
#
# COMPACT_ATOMS: atom_id res chain seq x y z
N MET A 1 -58.63 2.53 -57.46
CA MET A 1 -58.77 1.21 -56.77
C MET A 1 -57.65 0.30 -57.27
N LYS A 2 -56.77 -0.13 -56.35
CA LYS A 2 -55.66 -1.11 -56.46
C LYS A 2 -54.52 -0.80 -57.46
N ARG A 3 -53.51 -0.04 -56.98
CA ARG A 3 -52.15 -0.03 -57.55
C ARG A 3 -51.46 -1.34 -57.15
N ASN A 4 -51.15 -2.20 -58.12
CA ASN A 4 -50.30 -3.37 -57.93
C ASN A 4 -48.84 -2.91 -57.87
N LEU A 5 -48.25 -2.92 -56.67
CA LEU A 5 -46.82 -2.72 -56.49
C LEU A 5 -46.14 -4.10 -56.53
N SER A 6 -45.60 -4.48 -57.69
CA SER A 6 -44.76 -5.68 -57.79
C SER A 6 -43.35 -5.34 -57.28
N PHE A 7 -43.04 -5.75 -56.05
CA PHE A 7 -41.68 -5.71 -55.54
C PHE A 7 -40.86 -6.80 -56.23
N LYS A 8 -39.99 -6.42 -57.18
CA LYS A 8 -38.89 -7.29 -57.62
C LYS A 8 -37.81 -7.22 -56.55
N LEU A 9 -37.71 -8.28 -55.75
CA LEU A 9 -36.59 -8.46 -54.84
C LEU A 9 -35.34 -8.71 -55.69
N ASN A 10 -34.47 -7.71 -55.84
CA ASN A 10 -33.16 -7.92 -56.46
C ASN A 10 -32.34 -8.84 -55.55
N SER A 11 -32.12 -10.08 -56.00
CA SER A 11 -31.33 -11.12 -55.31
C SER A 11 -29.82 -10.82 -55.23
N ALA A 12 -29.40 -9.56 -55.22
CA ALA A 12 -28.02 -9.15 -55.44
C ALA A 12 -27.56 -7.98 -54.56
N VAL A 13 -27.95 -7.97 -53.29
CA VAL A 13 -27.14 -7.29 -52.26
C VAL A 13 -26.93 -8.30 -51.15
N LEU A 14 -25.93 -9.15 -51.38
CA LEU A 14 -25.39 -10.08 -50.39
C LEU A 14 -25.15 -9.34 -49.07
N LEU A 15 -25.51 -10.01 -47.98
CA LEU A 15 -25.06 -9.67 -46.65
C LEU A 15 -23.52 -9.54 -46.64
N PHE A 16 -23.01 -8.31 -46.66
CA PHE A 16 -21.71 -8.03 -46.07
C PHE A 16 -21.92 -7.95 -44.54
N LEU A 17 -22.27 -9.09 -43.93
CA LEU A 17 -21.82 -9.39 -42.58
C LEU A 17 -20.32 -9.60 -42.73
N GLY A 18 -19.57 -8.50 -42.77
CA GLY A 18 -18.12 -8.56 -42.67
C GLY A 18 -17.81 -9.37 -41.42
N LEU A 19 -17.14 -10.51 -41.60
CA LEU A 19 -16.46 -11.18 -40.50
C LEU A 19 -15.62 -10.10 -39.83
N ILE A 20 -16.08 -9.58 -38.70
CA ILE A 20 -15.18 -8.95 -37.74
C ILE A 20 -14.40 -10.16 -37.23
N PRO A 21 -13.11 -10.33 -37.59
CA PRO A 21 -12.34 -11.37 -36.96
C PRO A 21 -12.40 -11.03 -35.48
N LEU A 22 -12.99 -11.93 -34.69
CA LEU A 22 -12.85 -11.90 -33.25
C LEU A 22 -11.38 -12.25 -33.01
N THR A 23 -10.48 -11.30 -33.27
CA THR A 23 -9.11 -11.38 -32.80
C THR A 23 -9.26 -11.33 -31.30
N GLY A 24 -9.32 -12.51 -30.67
CA GLY A 24 -9.17 -12.63 -29.25
C GLY A 24 -7.84 -11.96 -28.94
N PHE A 25 -7.88 -10.74 -28.43
CA PHE A 25 -6.72 -10.15 -27.81
C PHE A 25 -6.43 -11.06 -26.63
N ALA A 26 -5.45 -11.94 -26.78
CA ALA A 26 -4.87 -12.60 -25.62
C ALA A 26 -4.45 -11.46 -24.69
N GLN A 27 -4.97 -11.45 -23.46
CA GLN A 27 -4.55 -10.49 -22.46
C GLN A 27 -3.04 -10.63 -22.33
N VAL A 28 -2.30 -9.63 -22.78
CA VAL A 28 -0.86 -9.59 -22.60
C VAL A 28 -0.63 -9.67 -21.10
N LYS A 29 0.12 -10.68 -20.66
CA LYS A 29 0.48 -10.82 -19.26
C LYS A 29 1.22 -9.54 -18.87
N GLN A 30 0.57 -8.73 -18.04
CA GLN A 30 1.20 -7.51 -17.54
C GLN A 30 2.47 -7.91 -16.77
N PRO A 31 3.58 -7.18 -16.95
CA PRO A 31 4.81 -7.50 -16.24
C PRO A 31 4.59 -7.36 -14.73
N VAL A 32 5.32 -8.17 -13.95
CA VAL A 32 5.38 -7.96 -12.50
C VAL A 32 6.07 -6.63 -12.27
N LEU A 33 5.35 -5.66 -11.70
CA LEU A 33 5.90 -4.34 -11.40
C LEU A 33 7.05 -4.49 -10.40
N SER A 34 8.17 -3.81 -10.67
CA SER A 34 9.23 -3.60 -9.70
C SER A 34 8.76 -2.74 -8.53
N GLY A 35 9.46 -2.79 -7.40
CA GLY A 35 9.19 -1.91 -6.27
C GLY A 35 9.31 -0.44 -6.64
N SER A 36 10.35 -0.07 -7.39
CA SER A 36 10.55 1.30 -7.85
C SER A 36 9.41 1.79 -8.74
N GLU A 37 8.83 0.92 -9.59
CA GLU A 37 7.63 1.24 -10.38
C GLU A 37 6.40 1.43 -9.49
N ARG A 38 6.19 0.59 -8.47
CA ARG A 38 5.09 0.76 -7.51
C ARG A 38 5.20 2.08 -6.75
N VAL A 39 6.40 2.46 -6.29
CA VAL A 39 6.65 3.75 -5.65
C VAL A 39 6.37 4.91 -6.61
N LYS A 40 6.83 4.82 -7.87
CA LYS A 40 6.56 5.85 -8.88
C LYS A 40 5.07 6.01 -9.16
N MET A 41 4.34 4.91 -9.28
CA MET A 41 2.88 4.92 -9.46
C MET A 41 2.18 5.56 -8.27
N PHE A 42 2.65 5.28 -7.05
CA PHE A 42 2.13 5.91 -5.84
C PHE A 42 2.37 7.43 -5.84
N SER A 43 3.57 7.90 -6.19
CA SER A 43 3.83 9.34 -6.32
C SER A 43 2.94 10.01 -7.37
N ALA A 44 2.66 9.34 -8.49
CA ALA A 44 1.72 9.84 -9.49
C ALA A 44 0.29 9.90 -8.95
N HIS A 45 -0.15 8.88 -8.21
CA HIS A 45 -1.44 8.88 -7.52
C HIS A 45 -1.54 10.02 -6.49
N ASP A 46 -0.47 10.29 -5.75
CA ASP A 46 -0.44 11.39 -4.78
C ASP A 46 -0.58 12.76 -5.43
N LEU A 47 0.03 12.97 -6.59
CA LEU A 47 -0.19 14.18 -7.39
C LEU A 47 -1.67 14.28 -7.82
N MET A 48 -2.26 13.19 -8.30
CA MET A 48 -3.69 13.17 -8.67
C MET A 48 -4.60 13.47 -7.47
N ARG A 49 -4.25 12.99 -6.27
CA ARG A 49 -4.98 13.32 -5.04
C ARG A 49 -4.91 14.81 -4.74
N GLN A 50 -3.75 15.44 -4.92
CA GLN A 50 -3.54 16.87 -4.69
C GLN A 50 -4.23 17.76 -5.73
N GLU A 51 -4.31 17.31 -6.98
CA GLU A 51 -4.96 18.03 -8.09
C GLU A 51 -6.49 17.80 -8.12
N SER A 52 -6.98 16.83 -7.36
CA SER A 52 -8.40 16.47 -7.34
C SER A 52 -9.27 17.64 -6.86
N PRO A 53 -10.43 17.89 -7.50
CA PRO A 53 -11.43 18.84 -6.97
C PRO A 53 -12.01 18.42 -5.62
N TYR A 54 -11.76 17.17 -5.18
CA TYR A 54 -12.20 16.61 -3.90
C TYR A 54 -11.09 16.49 -2.86
N LYS A 55 -9.91 17.10 -3.09
CA LYS A 55 -8.74 17.00 -2.19
C LYS A 55 -9.01 17.44 -0.74
N ASP A 56 -10.00 18.31 -0.54
CA ASP A 56 -10.38 18.87 0.77
C ASP A 56 -11.49 18.04 1.47
N MET A 57 -11.96 16.94 0.86
CA MET A 57 -12.87 16.00 1.53
C MET A 57 -12.14 15.22 2.62
N HIS A 58 -12.78 15.09 3.79
CA HIS A 58 -12.26 14.29 4.89
C HIS A 58 -12.91 12.91 4.93
N TRP A 59 -12.11 11.87 5.07
CA TRP A 59 -12.59 10.52 5.32
C TRP A 59 -12.93 10.35 6.79
N GLN A 60 -14.05 9.68 7.07
CA GLN A 60 -14.46 9.32 8.42
C GLN A 60 -14.48 7.80 8.56
N TYR A 61 -13.88 7.30 9.63
CA TYR A 61 -14.02 5.91 10.02
C TYR A 61 -15.44 5.63 10.53
N VAL A 62 -16.14 4.71 9.88
CA VAL A 62 -17.54 4.35 10.20
C VAL A 62 -17.67 3.04 10.99
N GLY A 63 -16.56 2.37 11.30
CA GLY A 63 -16.54 1.06 11.95
C GLY A 63 -16.48 -0.12 10.97
N PRO A 64 -16.45 -1.37 11.50
CA PRO A 64 -16.65 -1.75 12.90
C PRO A 64 -15.41 -1.52 13.77
N THR A 65 -15.55 -1.09 15.03
CA THR A 65 -14.39 -0.86 15.94
C THR A 65 -13.83 -2.13 16.60
N ASN A 66 -14.46 -3.28 16.39
CA ASN A 66 -14.10 -4.57 17.01
C ASN A 66 -13.45 -5.55 16.02
N ILE A 67 -12.95 -5.06 14.88
CA ILE A 67 -12.25 -5.88 13.90
C ILE A 67 -10.84 -6.24 14.40
N SER A 68 -10.48 -7.51 14.22
CA SER A 68 -9.16 -8.04 14.54
C SER A 68 -8.33 -8.18 13.26
N GLY A 69 -7.02 -8.13 13.40
CA GLY A 69 -6.06 -8.31 12.32
C GLY A 69 -4.77 -8.92 12.86
N ARG A 70 -3.92 -9.39 11.95
CA ARG A 70 -2.62 -9.93 12.33
C ARG A 70 -1.61 -8.80 12.46
N CYS A 71 -1.08 -8.64 13.67
CA CYS A 71 0.13 -7.85 13.89
C CYS A 71 1.34 -8.69 13.49
N THR A 72 2.22 -8.10 12.70
CA THR A 72 3.50 -8.68 12.31
C THR A 72 4.59 -8.31 13.29
N ASP A 73 4.48 -7.13 13.91
CA ASP A 73 5.45 -6.63 14.86
C ASP A 73 4.82 -5.66 15.88
N VAL A 74 5.40 -5.60 17.08
CA VAL A 74 5.00 -4.71 18.17
C VAL A 74 6.26 -4.20 18.88
N GLU A 75 6.49 -2.90 18.80
CA GLU A 75 7.63 -2.24 19.43
C GLU A 75 7.15 -1.32 20.56
N ALA A 76 7.87 -1.33 21.68
CA ALA A 76 7.56 -0.49 22.83
C ALA A 76 8.84 0.04 23.48
N VAL A 77 8.80 1.28 23.96
CA VAL A 77 9.95 1.93 24.59
C VAL A 77 10.18 1.39 26.01
N SER A 78 11.45 1.16 26.37
CA SER A 78 11.91 0.70 27.69
C SER A 78 12.84 1.74 28.34
N PRO A 79 12.89 1.87 29.69
CA PRO A 79 12.09 1.15 30.69
C PRO A 79 10.68 1.72 30.84
N ARG A 80 9.77 0.86 31.32
CA ARG A 80 8.38 1.21 31.65
C ARG A 80 8.33 2.41 32.61
N GLY A 81 7.44 3.36 32.35
CA GLY A 81 7.19 4.53 33.20
C GLY A 81 7.86 5.83 32.75
N GLY A 82 8.77 5.79 31.77
CA GLY A 82 9.32 7.00 31.13
C GLY A 82 8.46 7.50 29.98
N GLN A 83 8.08 6.61 29.07
CA GLN A 83 7.21 6.89 27.93
C GLN A 83 6.25 5.72 27.71
N TYR A 84 5.07 6.01 27.16
CA TYR A 84 4.00 5.04 26.90
C TYR A 84 3.82 4.78 25.41
N LEU A 85 4.93 4.84 24.68
CA LEU A 85 4.97 4.74 23.23
C LEU A 85 4.95 3.27 22.81
N ILE A 86 3.94 2.92 22.02
CA ILE A 86 3.79 1.61 21.39
C ILE A 86 3.58 1.81 19.90
N TRP A 87 4.31 1.05 19.09
CA TRP A 87 4.13 0.94 17.65
C TRP A 87 3.71 -0.47 17.29
N VAL A 88 2.81 -0.60 16.33
CA VAL A 88 2.29 -1.89 15.88
C VAL A 88 2.34 -1.93 14.37
N GLY A 89 3.08 -2.89 13.81
CA GLY A 89 3.07 -3.24 12.41
C GLY A 89 2.02 -4.31 12.15
N SER A 90 1.23 -4.14 11.09
CA SER A 90 0.21 -5.12 10.72
C SER A 90 0.46 -5.71 9.33
N ALA A 91 -0.02 -6.92 9.11
CA ALA A 91 0.22 -7.66 7.87
C ALA A 91 -0.31 -6.94 6.63
N THR A 92 -1.43 -6.21 6.76
CA THR A 92 -2.12 -5.51 5.66
C THR A 92 -2.81 -4.20 6.06
N GLY A 93 -2.58 -3.69 7.27
CA GLY A 93 -3.27 -2.51 7.83
C GLY A 93 -2.34 -1.36 8.20
N GLY A 94 -1.10 -1.34 7.70
CA GLY A 94 -0.12 -0.30 7.97
C GLY A 94 0.45 -0.33 9.38
N VAL A 95 0.94 0.84 9.82
CA VAL A 95 1.55 1.06 11.14
C VAL A 95 0.62 1.89 12.00
N TRP A 96 0.49 1.47 13.25
CA TRP A 96 -0.33 2.09 14.28
C TRP A 96 0.54 2.54 15.44
N LYS A 97 0.21 3.69 16.03
CA LYS A 97 0.93 4.29 17.15
C LYS A 97 -0.02 4.53 18.33
N SER A 98 0.43 4.20 19.53
CA SER A 98 -0.22 4.60 20.78
C SER A 98 0.77 5.39 21.65
N THR A 99 0.26 6.39 22.34
CA THR A 99 1.00 7.19 23.34
C THR A 99 0.32 7.17 24.71
N ASN A 100 -0.67 6.30 24.90
CA ASN A 100 -1.49 6.21 26.11
C ASN A 100 -1.65 4.75 26.56
N GLU A 101 -0.53 4.03 26.63
CA GLU A 101 -0.45 2.66 27.15
C GLU A 101 -1.29 1.64 26.35
N GLY A 102 -1.51 1.89 25.06
CA GLY A 102 -2.32 1.02 24.22
C GLY A 102 -3.83 1.16 24.42
N THR A 103 -4.29 2.20 25.13
CA THR A 103 -5.73 2.49 25.28
C THR A 103 -6.35 2.87 23.94
N THR A 104 -5.65 3.67 23.13
CA THR A 104 -6.05 4.03 21.78
C THR A 104 -4.86 4.00 20.82
N PHE A 105 -5.14 3.70 19.55
CA PHE A 105 -4.15 3.73 18.48
C PHE A 105 -4.60 4.67 17.36
N ILE A 106 -3.64 5.37 16.77
CA ILE A 106 -3.84 6.16 15.55
C ILE A 106 -3.04 5.52 14.41
N PRO A 107 -3.58 5.46 13.18
CA PRO A 107 -2.80 5.05 12.03
C PRO A 107 -1.82 6.15 11.66
N VAL A 108 -0.57 5.78 11.37
CA VAL A 108 0.51 6.72 11.03
C VAL A 108 1.16 6.39 9.68
N PHE A 109 0.62 5.42 8.95
CA PHE A 109 1.18 4.93 7.68
C PHE A 109 0.10 4.73 6.58
N ASP A 110 -1.12 5.26 6.77
CA ASP A 110 -2.22 5.12 5.81
C ASP A 110 -1.95 5.83 4.48
N GLY A 111 -1.09 6.87 4.51
CA GLY A 111 -0.70 7.64 3.34
C GLY A 111 0.51 7.08 2.60
N MET A 112 0.78 5.77 2.70
CA MET A 112 1.99 5.13 2.15
C MET A 112 1.63 4.10 1.07
N PRO A 113 2.57 3.73 0.17
CA PRO A 113 2.27 2.90 -1.01
C PRO A 113 1.84 1.46 -0.70
N THR A 114 1.99 1.00 0.53
CA THR A 114 1.57 -0.34 0.95
C THR A 114 1.23 -0.35 2.43
N GLY A 115 0.18 -1.07 2.78
CA GLY A 115 -0.19 -1.36 4.17
C GLY A 115 0.45 -2.64 4.71
N SER A 116 1.31 -3.32 3.94
CA SER A 116 1.97 -4.53 4.40
C SER A 116 3.26 -4.21 5.14
N ILE A 117 3.30 -4.51 6.43
CA ILE A 117 4.43 -4.22 7.30
C ILE A 117 5.10 -5.52 7.73
N GLY A 118 6.40 -5.62 7.54
CA GLY A 118 7.17 -6.79 7.95
C GLY A 118 7.90 -6.60 9.29
N ASP A 119 8.42 -5.41 9.57
CA ASP A 119 9.10 -5.11 10.83
C ASP A 119 9.12 -3.60 11.13
N ILE A 120 9.23 -3.23 12.39
CA ILE A 120 9.43 -1.87 12.88
C ILE A 120 10.66 -1.86 13.78
N ALA A 121 11.44 -0.77 13.75
CA ALA A 121 12.51 -0.56 14.72
C ALA A 121 12.50 0.88 15.22
N ILE A 122 12.45 1.05 16.54
CA ILE A 122 12.55 2.35 17.21
C ILE A 122 14.03 2.61 17.52
N ASP A 123 14.52 3.80 17.18
CA ASP A 123 15.87 4.20 17.54
C ASP A 123 16.00 4.32 19.07
N PRO A 124 16.93 3.58 19.71
CA PRO A 124 17.08 3.59 21.17
C PRO A 124 17.55 4.93 21.74
N ARG A 125 18.04 5.85 20.90
CA ARG A 125 18.56 7.17 21.28
C ARG A 125 17.57 8.29 20.99
N ASN A 126 16.62 8.08 20.09
CA ASN A 126 15.59 9.04 19.74
C ASN A 126 14.29 8.35 19.29
N ASN A 127 13.29 8.31 20.17
CA ASN A 127 12.04 7.60 19.91
C ASN A 127 11.14 8.25 18.83
N ASP A 128 11.47 9.45 18.35
CA ASP A 128 10.83 10.04 17.16
C ASP A 128 11.40 9.48 15.84
N VAL A 129 12.56 8.81 15.90
CA VAL A 129 13.18 8.12 14.76
C VAL A 129 12.74 6.67 14.76
N VAL A 130 11.97 6.29 13.73
CA VAL A 130 11.44 4.94 13.57
C VAL A 130 11.65 4.48 12.14
N TRP A 131 12.05 3.23 11.99
CA TRP A 131 12.23 2.56 10.71
C TRP A 131 11.12 1.54 10.50
N VAL A 132 10.63 1.44 9.27
CA VAL A 132 9.54 0.53 8.88
C VAL A 132 9.94 -0.24 7.65
N GLY A 133 9.98 -1.56 7.79
CA GLY A 133 10.21 -2.50 6.70
C GLY A 133 8.87 -2.90 6.12
N THR A 134 8.66 -2.67 4.83
CA THR A 134 7.40 -3.02 4.19
C THR A 134 7.48 -4.37 3.48
N GLY A 135 6.33 -5.02 3.36
CA GLY A 135 6.19 -6.37 2.85
C GLY A 135 6.47 -7.39 3.96
N GLU A 136 5.40 -8.04 4.42
CA GLU A 136 5.52 -9.00 5.51
C GLU A 136 6.18 -10.33 5.09
N ALA A 137 6.95 -10.93 5.99
CA ALA A 137 7.68 -12.17 5.72
C ALA A 137 6.84 -13.44 5.85
N ASN A 138 5.69 -13.36 6.52
CA ASN A 138 4.79 -14.51 6.69
C ASN A 138 3.82 -14.61 5.51
N ILE A 139 4.30 -15.17 4.39
CA ILE A 139 3.53 -15.30 3.16
C ILE A 139 2.31 -16.20 3.40
N PHE A 140 1.16 -15.55 3.57
CA PHE A 140 -0.16 -16.17 3.66
C PHE A 140 -1.04 -15.65 2.52
N ARG A 141 -2.25 -16.19 2.36
CA ARG A 141 -3.13 -15.99 1.19
C ARG A 141 -3.40 -14.52 0.78
N SER A 142 -3.10 -13.55 1.65
CA SER A 142 -3.32 -12.11 1.46
C SER A 142 -2.06 -11.25 1.69
N SER A 143 -0.86 -11.81 1.58
CA SER A 143 0.39 -11.04 1.71
C SER A 143 0.63 -10.19 0.46
N ASN A 144 0.90 -8.90 0.67
CA ASN A 144 1.20 -7.96 -0.40
C ASN A 144 2.69 -7.64 -0.43
N ALA A 145 3.22 -7.35 -1.61
CA ALA A 145 4.59 -6.89 -1.73
C ALA A 145 4.79 -5.54 -1.03
N GLY A 146 5.93 -5.41 -0.36
CA GLY A 146 6.46 -4.17 0.18
C GLY A 146 6.92 -3.21 -0.91
N CYS A 147 7.20 -1.99 -0.49
CA CYS A 147 7.72 -0.89 -1.29
C CYS A 147 9.04 -0.33 -0.72
N GLY A 148 9.75 -1.12 0.07
CA GLY A 148 11.07 -0.80 0.62
C GLY A 148 11.07 -0.43 2.10
N LEU A 149 12.17 0.21 2.49
CA LEU A 149 12.45 0.65 3.84
C LEU A 149 12.08 2.13 4.00
N TYR A 150 11.29 2.45 5.01
CA TYR A 150 10.89 3.82 5.31
C TYR A 150 11.44 4.27 6.66
N ARG A 151 11.70 5.57 6.79
CA ARG A 151 12.16 6.20 8.03
C ARG A 151 11.33 7.43 8.32
N THR A 152 10.91 7.59 9.57
CA THR A 152 10.42 8.86 10.11
C THR A 152 11.44 9.43 11.08
N THR A 153 11.49 10.75 11.21
CA THR A 153 12.26 11.46 12.24
C THR A 153 11.39 12.40 13.07
N ASP A 154 10.07 12.35 12.87
CA ASP A 154 9.08 13.24 13.50
C ASP A 154 7.95 12.48 14.19
N GLY A 155 8.23 11.23 14.58
CA GLY A 155 7.30 10.37 15.28
C GLY A 155 6.14 9.88 14.41
N GLY A 156 6.37 9.71 13.11
CA GLY A 156 5.43 9.11 12.16
C GLY A 156 4.49 10.10 11.48
N LYS A 157 4.79 11.40 11.49
CA LYS A 157 4.01 12.39 10.73
C LYS A 157 4.42 12.39 9.26
N THR A 158 5.71 12.22 8.99
CA THR A 158 6.27 12.08 7.64
C THR A 158 7.20 10.87 7.56
N TRP A 159 7.34 10.33 6.35
CA TRP A 159 8.13 9.13 6.06
C TRP A 159 8.97 9.31 4.80
N ASP A 160 10.26 9.10 4.93
CA ASP A 160 11.21 9.09 3.82
C ASP A 160 11.45 7.66 3.34
N LEU A 161 11.51 7.46 2.02
CA LEU A 161 11.97 6.20 1.44
C LEU A 161 13.50 6.12 1.51
N MET A 162 14.01 5.05 2.09
CA MET A 162 15.44 4.80 2.32
C MET A 162 16.02 3.73 1.38
N GLY A 163 15.22 3.27 0.40
CA GLY A 163 15.59 2.27 -0.61
C GLY A 163 14.99 0.89 -0.35
N LEU A 164 15.61 -0.15 -0.94
CA LEU A 164 15.17 -1.55 -0.84
C LEU A 164 13.79 -1.84 -1.45
N GLU A 165 13.32 -1.01 -2.39
CA GLU A 165 11.98 -1.12 -2.99
C GLU A 165 11.74 -2.51 -3.62
N ASN A 166 12.79 -3.08 -4.21
CA ASN A 166 12.74 -4.35 -4.93
C ASN A 166 12.93 -5.59 -4.04
N THR A 167 13.11 -5.44 -2.72
CA THR A 167 13.20 -6.62 -1.82
C THR A 167 11.84 -7.29 -1.63
N HIS A 168 10.75 -6.54 -1.82
CA HIS A 168 9.34 -6.98 -1.70
C HIS A 168 8.91 -7.45 -0.31
N THR A 169 9.86 -7.86 0.53
CA THR A 169 9.65 -8.33 1.88
C THR A 169 10.85 -7.90 2.70
N ILE A 170 10.59 -7.23 3.82
CA ILE A 170 11.60 -6.91 4.82
C ILE A 170 11.11 -7.53 6.13
N GLY A 171 11.77 -8.61 6.55
CA GLY A 171 11.35 -9.38 7.71
C GLY A 171 12.03 -8.96 9.01
N ARG A 172 13.08 -8.14 8.95
CA ARG A 172 13.75 -7.62 10.14
C ARG A 172 14.53 -6.33 9.91
N ILE A 173 14.52 -5.45 10.88
CA ILE A 173 15.31 -4.24 11.02
C ILE A 173 15.94 -4.24 12.42
N ARG A 174 17.22 -3.91 12.51
CA ARG A 174 17.91 -3.69 13.78
C ARG A 174 18.79 -2.47 13.70
N ILE A 175 18.62 -1.56 14.64
CA ILE A 175 19.42 -0.35 14.78
C ILE A 175 20.56 -0.68 15.75
N HIS A 176 21.78 -0.26 15.42
CA HIS A 176 22.92 -0.44 16.32
C HIS A 176 22.68 0.35 17.62
N PRO A 177 22.85 -0.27 18.81
CA PRO A 177 22.44 0.33 20.08
C PRO A 177 23.14 1.66 20.39
N ASP A 178 24.42 1.77 20.00
CA ASP A 178 25.24 2.96 20.29
C ASP A 178 25.41 3.91 19.11
N ASN A 179 24.87 3.57 17.94
CA ASN A 179 25.06 4.36 16.72
C ASN A 179 23.85 4.28 15.79
N SER A 180 22.97 5.27 15.88
CA SER A 180 21.73 5.38 15.10
C SER A 180 21.92 5.38 13.58
N GLU A 181 23.13 5.66 13.07
CA GLU A 181 23.43 5.67 11.64
C GLU A 181 23.66 4.27 11.06
N ILE A 182 23.81 3.25 11.92
CA ILE A 182 24.02 1.86 11.49
C ILE A 182 22.72 1.08 11.66
N VAL A 183 22.11 0.72 10.53
CA VAL A 183 20.86 -0.05 10.47
C VAL A 183 21.08 -1.30 9.64
N TYR A 184 20.74 -2.46 10.22
CA TYR A 184 20.78 -3.77 9.57
C TYR A 184 19.37 -4.16 9.15
N VAL A 185 19.23 -4.68 7.93
CA VAL A 185 17.95 -5.05 7.34
C VAL A 185 18.06 -6.43 6.71
N ALA A 186 17.03 -7.27 6.90
CA ALA A 186 16.95 -8.64 6.37
C ALA A 186 15.58 -8.94 5.74
#